data_AF-A0A3Q0JGH9-F1
#
_entry.id   AF-A0A3Q0JGH9-F1
#
_cell.length_a   1.000
_cell.length_b   1.000
_cell.length_c   1.000
_cell.angle_alpha   90.00
_cell.angle_beta   90.00
_cell.angle_gamma   90.00
#
_symmetry.space_group_name_H-M   'P 1'
#
loop_
_entity.id
_entity.type
_entity.pdbx_description
1 polymer ?
#
loop_
_entity_poly.entity_id
_entity_poly.type
_entity_poly.pdbx_seq_one_letter_code
_entity_poly.pdbx_strand_id
1 'polypeptide(L)'
;GSYIEKEDLVYLLSNIPVSLHEVCGNKAEPMKKQVLMLDESYLYVRFEPKYLDFNERYLGIPYQMKVTIVNVHQNRTLHLQSISGSTLDFCSSFFEDKIIPPSENTTFNVVLLGREEGEIETNLYIHTSEGIFKFKVRGMIVENPYRVRPVLSRLPLNASFSPTISIHNPYSSPLQLVEVYKSDGEMSLELPGGGDLPAPRSSWEIAPFSSKPILRVRYNAVETKNHTSYIRLKVNNSDEVLVVPIGIEVSPQPGLYPEEDIIDLGVGGSLDPNTKVKLYLKNSNKKAIKILGIVPVPTTEVLTVDFDPIKVPPDTAEPFHVATLTYNCK
;
A
#
# COMPACT_ATOMS: atom_id res chain seq x y z
N GLY A 1 -2.89 -12.12 8.48
CA GLY A 1 -2.99 -11.97 7.02
C GLY A 1 -4.00 -10.89 6.77
N SER A 2 -3.56 -9.70 6.41
CA SER A 2 -4.41 -8.58 6.04
C SER A 2 -5.15 -8.93 4.76
N TYR A 3 -6.47 -9.07 4.85
CA TYR A 3 -7.33 -9.21 3.68
C TYR A 3 -7.67 -7.81 3.20
N ILE A 4 -7.49 -7.53 1.90
CA ILE A 4 -8.08 -6.33 1.29
C ILE A 4 -9.58 -6.62 1.14
N GLU A 5 -10.43 -5.76 1.71
CA GLU A 5 -11.88 -5.94 1.61
C GLU A 5 -12.33 -5.78 0.13
N LYS A 6 -13.39 -6.49 -0.27
CA LYS A 6 -13.86 -6.54 -1.68
C LYS A 6 -14.15 -5.14 -2.23
N GLU A 7 -14.65 -4.25 -1.37
CA GLU A 7 -14.98 -2.86 -1.68
C GLU A 7 -13.74 -2.00 -1.98
N ASP A 8 -12.64 -2.20 -1.25
CA ASP A 8 -11.38 -1.51 -1.49
C ASP A 8 -10.70 -1.92 -2.81
N LEU A 9 -10.83 -3.19 -3.21
CA LEU A 9 -10.34 -3.67 -4.50
C LEU A 9 -11.18 -3.15 -5.66
N VAL A 10 -12.51 -3.15 -5.50
CA VAL A 10 -13.42 -2.48 -6.44
C VAL A 10 -13.05 -0.99 -6.55
N TYR A 11 -12.69 -0.35 -5.43
CA TYR A 11 -12.27 1.04 -5.38
C TYR A 11 -10.98 1.33 -6.17
N LEU A 12 -9.92 0.54 -5.97
CA LEU A 12 -8.66 0.66 -6.73
C LEU A 12 -8.84 0.50 -8.24
N LEU A 13 -9.86 -0.26 -8.65
CA LEU A 13 -10.09 -0.67 -10.04
C LEU A 13 -11.21 0.14 -10.73
N SER A 14 -12.06 0.84 -9.99
CA SER A 14 -13.26 1.51 -10.50
C SER A 14 -13.04 2.76 -11.34
N ASN A 15 -11.85 3.39 -11.27
CA ASN A 15 -11.60 4.69 -11.90
C ASN A 15 -10.29 4.78 -12.71
N ILE A 16 -9.72 3.63 -13.06
CA ILE A 16 -8.96 3.45 -14.30
C ILE A 16 -10.03 3.29 -15.41
N PRO A 17 -9.90 3.87 -16.62
CA PRO A 17 -10.99 3.85 -17.59
C PRO A 17 -11.42 2.42 -17.96
N VAL A 18 -12.61 2.04 -17.44
CA VAL A 18 -13.65 1.12 -17.97
C VAL A 18 -13.91 -0.23 -17.25
N SER A 19 -15.22 -0.43 -17.02
CA SER A 19 -16.09 -1.60 -16.71
C SER A 19 -15.73 -2.55 -15.57
N LEU A 20 -16.47 -2.41 -14.46
CA LEU A 20 -16.52 -3.35 -13.35
C LEU A 20 -17.61 -4.41 -13.56
N HIS A 21 -17.22 -5.69 -13.42
CA HIS A 21 -18.05 -6.69 -12.78
C HIS A 21 -17.20 -7.44 -11.76
N GLU A 22 -17.30 -6.97 -10.50
CA GLU A 22 -16.83 -7.57 -9.24
C GLU A 22 -15.31 -7.89 -9.16
N VAL A 23 -14.74 -7.87 -7.95
CA VAL A 23 -13.33 -8.25 -7.69
C VAL A 23 -13.29 -9.21 -6.48
N CYS A 24 -12.24 -10.01 -6.37
CA CYS A 24 -12.16 -11.16 -5.47
C CYS A 24 -11.99 -10.76 -3.99
N GLY A 25 -13.00 -11.07 -3.17
CA GLY A 25 -12.84 -11.23 -1.71
C GLY A 25 -12.72 -12.72 -1.39
N ASN A 26 -11.61 -13.14 -0.78
CA ASN A 26 -11.42 -14.55 -0.44
C ASN A 26 -12.27 -14.94 0.78
N LYS A 27 -13.23 -15.86 0.59
CA LYS A 27 -13.57 -16.84 1.63
C LYS A 27 -12.75 -18.09 1.34
N ALA A 28 -11.81 -18.41 2.23
CA ALA A 28 -11.12 -19.69 2.18
C ALA A 28 -12.09 -20.79 2.66
N GLU A 29 -12.55 -21.66 1.76
CA GLU A 29 -13.11 -22.96 2.13
C GLU A 29 -11.99 -24.02 2.15
N PRO A 30 -12.05 -25.01 3.06
CA PRO A 30 -10.99 -26.00 3.17
C PRO A 30 -11.10 -27.01 2.01
N MET A 31 -10.21 -26.92 1.02
CA MET A 31 -10.14 -27.90 -0.07
C MET A 31 -9.13 -29.02 0.17
N LYS A 32 -9.61 -30.23 -0.09
CA LYS A 32 -8.89 -31.51 -0.02
C LYS A 32 -7.70 -31.53 -0.97
N LYS A 33 -6.61 -32.17 -0.55
CA LYS A 33 -5.40 -32.43 -1.34
C LYS A 33 -5.77 -32.96 -2.74
N GLN A 34 -5.57 -32.16 -3.76
CA GLN A 34 -5.49 -32.62 -5.15
C GLN A 34 -4.05 -32.57 -5.62
N VAL A 35 -3.66 -33.67 -6.24
CA VAL A 35 -2.31 -34.00 -6.71
C VAL A 35 -1.91 -33.02 -7.81
N LEU A 36 -0.69 -32.48 -7.71
CA LEU A 36 -0.03 -31.73 -8.77
C LEU A 36 0.20 -32.64 -9.99
N MET A 37 -0.72 -32.62 -10.95
CA MET A 37 -0.52 -33.21 -12.27
C MET A 37 0.13 -32.13 -13.16
N LEU A 38 1.46 -32.04 -13.16
CA LEU A 38 2.20 -31.30 -14.18
C LEU A 38 2.52 -32.26 -15.33
N ASP A 39 1.98 -32.04 -16.54
CA ASP A 39 2.80 -31.83 -17.75
C ASP A 39 1.95 -31.59 -19.03
N GLU A 40 0.76 -32.18 -19.18
CA GLU A 40 0.04 -32.13 -20.48
C GLU A 40 -0.97 -30.98 -20.64
N SER A 41 -1.40 -30.33 -19.56
CA SER A 41 -2.42 -29.28 -19.59
C SER A 41 -1.93 -27.97 -20.23
N TYR A 42 -0.63 -27.72 -20.26
CA TYR A 42 -0.02 -26.57 -20.97
C TYR A 42 -0.13 -26.67 -22.50
N LEU A 43 -0.47 -27.84 -23.06
CA LEU A 43 -0.66 -27.98 -24.51
C LEU A 43 -1.97 -27.35 -25.01
N TYR A 44 -2.97 -27.19 -24.14
CA TYR A 44 -4.34 -26.85 -24.55
C TYR A 44 -4.83 -25.48 -24.08
N VAL A 45 -4.08 -24.82 -23.19
CA VAL A 45 -4.38 -23.47 -22.71
C VAL A 45 -3.16 -22.59 -22.87
N ARG A 46 -3.33 -21.47 -23.56
CA ARG A 46 -2.25 -20.53 -23.87
C ARG A 46 -2.55 -19.15 -23.29
N PHE A 47 -1.56 -18.58 -22.61
CA PHE A 47 -1.65 -17.22 -22.06
C PHE A 47 -0.90 -16.24 -22.96
N GLU A 48 -1.52 -15.09 -23.22
CA GLU A 48 -0.95 -13.97 -23.94
C GLU A 48 -1.08 -12.69 -23.10
N PRO A 49 0.03 -12.16 -22.56
CA PRO A 49 1.40 -12.66 -22.64
C PRO A 49 1.61 -13.96 -21.81
N LYS A 50 2.72 -14.69 -22.03
CA LYS A 50 3.04 -15.94 -21.30
C LYS A 50 3.30 -15.73 -19.80
N TYR A 51 3.85 -14.57 -19.48
CA TYR A 51 4.03 -14.04 -18.14
C TYR A 51 3.84 -12.53 -18.25
N LEU A 52 3.56 -11.88 -17.14
CA LEU A 52 3.30 -10.44 -17.13
C LEU A 52 4.44 -9.72 -16.42
N ASP A 53 5.02 -8.74 -17.11
CA ASP A 53 6.04 -7.86 -16.58
C ASP A 53 5.58 -6.42 -16.71
N PHE A 54 5.37 -5.77 -15.58
CA PHE A 54 5.01 -4.36 -15.55
C PHE A 54 6.22 -3.46 -15.87
N ASN A 55 7.45 -3.98 -15.87
CA ASN A 55 8.70 -3.21 -15.93
C ASN A 55 8.79 -2.20 -14.77
N GLU A 56 9.52 -1.11 -14.95
CA GLU A 56 9.63 -0.02 -13.97
C GLU A 56 8.33 0.79 -13.87
N ARG A 57 7.84 0.95 -12.64
CA ARG A 57 6.59 1.62 -12.30
C ARG A 57 6.73 2.46 -11.04
N TYR A 58 6.04 3.59 -10.99
CA TYR A 58 6.12 4.49 -9.85
C TYR A 58 5.32 3.97 -8.65
N LEU A 59 5.90 4.12 -7.46
CA LEU A 59 5.24 3.86 -6.19
C LEU A 59 3.92 4.64 -6.07
N GLY A 60 2.85 4.00 -5.58
CA GLY A 60 1.58 4.69 -5.36
C GLY A 60 0.85 5.15 -6.64
N ILE A 61 1.22 4.63 -7.82
CA ILE A 61 0.43 4.76 -9.05
C ILE A 61 -0.04 3.36 -9.45
N PRO A 62 -1.35 3.13 -9.63
CA PRO A 62 -1.86 1.84 -10.05
C PRO A 62 -1.65 1.65 -11.55
N TYR A 63 -1.10 0.51 -11.95
CA TYR A 63 -0.91 0.12 -13.35
C TYR A 63 -1.69 -1.14 -13.66
N GLN A 64 -2.37 -1.16 -14.80
CA GLN A 64 -3.19 -2.29 -15.23
C GLN A 64 -2.66 -2.89 -16.54
N MET A 65 -2.66 -4.21 -16.61
CA MET A 65 -2.33 -4.95 -17.83
C MET A 65 -3.35 -6.08 -18.04
N LYS A 66 -3.74 -6.30 -19.29
CA LYS A 66 -4.68 -7.34 -19.69
C LYS A 66 -3.93 -8.63 -20.05
N VAL A 67 -4.48 -9.76 -19.63
CA VAL A 67 -4.01 -11.11 -19.97
C VAL A 67 -5.13 -11.83 -20.70
N THR A 68 -4.80 -12.39 -21.87
CA THR A 68 -5.70 -13.20 -22.67
C THR A 68 -5.42 -14.67 -22.44
N ILE A 69 -6.47 -15.45 -22.19
CA ILE A 69 -6.44 -16.91 -22.09
C ILE A 69 -7.08 -17.45 -23.36
N VAL A 70 -6.33 -18.27 -24.11
CA VAL A 70 -6.80 -18.89 -25.35
C VAL A 70 -6.95 -20.39 -25.12
N ASN A 71 -8.14 -20.92 -25.37
CA ASN A 71 -8.37 -22.35 -25.42
C ASN A 71 -7.93 -22.89 -26.79
N VAL A 72 -6.77 -23.52 -26.85
CA VAL A 72 -6.25 -24.09 -28.12
C VAL A 72 -6.77 -25.50 -28.39
N HIS A 73 -7.62 -26.04 -27.50
CA HIS A 73 -8.29 -27.31 -27.74
C HIS A 73 -9.33 -27.16 -28.87
N GLN A 74 -9.43 -28.16 -29.76
CA GLN A 74 -10.33 -28.11 -30.93
C GLN A 74 -11.77 -28.56 -30.63
N ASN A 75 -11.95 -29.45 -29.65
CA ASN A 75 -13.26 -30.09 -29.39
C ASN A 75 -13.75 -30.02 -27.93
N ARG A 76 -13.09 -29.27 -27.04
CA ARG A 76 -13.44 -29.20 -25.62
C ARG A 76 -13.50 -27.75 -25.18
N THR A 77 -14.52 -27.47 -24.37
CA THR A 77 -14.72 -26.18 -23.74
C THR A 77 -13.95 -26.14 -22.43
N LEU A 78 -13.20 -25.05 -22.19
CA LEU A 78 -12.50 -24.81 -20.95
C LEU A 78 -13.40 -24.03 -20.00
N HIS A 79 -13.57 -24.53 -18.77
CA HIS A 79 -14.30 -23.81 -17.73
C HIS A 79 -13.32 -23.18 -16.74
N LEU A 80 -13.39 -21.85 -16.58
CA LEU A 80 -12.61 -21.10 -15.62
C LEU A 80 -13.38 -20.95 -14.30
N GLN A 81 -12.74 -21.31 -13.20
CA GLN A 81 -13.37 -21.32 -11.88
C GLN A 81 -13.05 -20.03 -11.11
N SER A 82 -11.76 -19.77 -10.89
CA SER A 82 -11.28 -18.64 -10.09
C SER A 82 -9.83 -18.30 -10.37
N ILE A 83 -9.41 -17.11 -9.92
CA ILE A 83 -8.01 -16.69 -9.83
C ILE A 83 -7.68 -16.53 -8.34
N SER A 84 -6.54 -17.05 -7.94
CA SER A 84 -6.01 -16.90 -6.58
C SER A 84 -4.53 -16.49 -6.62
N GLY A 85 -3.94 -16.16 -5.48
CA GLY A 85 -2.54 -15.70 -5.41
C GLY A 85 -2.37 -14.18 -5.52
N SER A 86 -3.47 -13.41 -5.52
CA SER A 86 -3.42 -11.96 -5.33
C SER A 86 -2.71 -11.62 -4.01
N THR A 87 -1.95 -10.54 -4.05
CA THR A 87 -1.19 -9.99 -2.92
C THR A 87 -1.63 -8.55 -2.66
N LEU A 88 -0.96 -7.88 -1.73
CA LEU A 88 -1.20 -6.46 -1.47
C LEU A 88 -0.75 -5.54 -2.62
N ASP A 89 0.20 -6.01 -3.44
CA ASP A 89 0.74 -5.27 -4.59
C ASP A 89 0.11 -5.71 -5.91
N PHE A 90 -0.19 -7.01 -6.08
CA PHE A 90 -0.81 -7.57 -7.28
C PHE A 90 -2.24 -8.02 -7.05
N CYS A 91 -3.19 -7.46 -7.80
CA CYS A 91 -4.59 -7.86 -7.76
C CYS A 91 -5.07 -8.28 -9.15
N SER A 92 -5.82 -9.39 -9.25
CA SER A 92 -6.47 -9.80 -10.49
C SER A 92 -7.96 -9.45 -10.48
N SER A 93 -8.51 -9.09 -11.64
CA SER A 93 -9.96 -9.03 -11.85
C SER A 93 -10.56 -10.45 -11.96
N PHE A 94 -11.88 -10.55 -12.06
CA PHE A 94 -12.49 -11.77 -12.60
C PHE A 94 -12.23 -11.88 -14.11
N PHE A 95 -12.47 -13.09 -14.63
CA PHE A 95 -12.51 -13.33 -16.07
C PHE A 95 -13.72 -12.60 -16.68
N GLU A 96 -13.54 -12.05 -17.87
CA GLU A 96 -14.65 -11.50 -18.68
C GLU A 96 -15.69 -12.61 -18.95
N ASP A 97 -15.21 -13.81 -19.31
CA ASP A 97 -16.05 -15.01 -19.49
C ASP A 97 -15.45 -16.20 -18.73
N LYS A 98 -16.32 -16.98 -18.06
CA LYS A 98 -15.90 -18.20 -17.35
C LYS A 98 -15.89 -19.45 -18.22
N ILE A 99 -16.32 -19.35 -19.46
CA ILE A 99 -16.45 -20.49 -20.37
C ILE A 99 -15.75 -20.08 -21.65
N ILE A 100 -14.71 -20.83 -22.05
CA ILE A 100 -14.00 -20.61 -23.30
C ILE A 100 -14.27 -21.80 -24.23
N PRO A 101 -15.12 -21.64 -25.25
CA PRO A 101 -15.31 -22.64 -26.29
C PRO A 101 -14.00 -23.03 -27.00
N PRO A 102 -14.01 -24.12 -27.78
CA PRO A 102 -12.83 -24.53 -28.54
C PRO A 102 -12.35 -23.43 -29.49
N SER A 103 -11.03 -23.18 -29.49
CA SER A 103 -10.39 -22.13 -30.32
C SER A 103 -10.81 -20.69 -30.01
N GLU A 104 -11.51 -20.43 -28.91
CA GLU A 104 -11.87 -19.09 -28.44
C GLU A 104 -10.94 -18.59 -27.33
N ASN A 105 -11.16 -17.36 -26.89
CA ASN A 105 -10.40 -16.73 -25.82
C ASN A 105 -11.30 -15.95 -24.86
N THR A 106 -10.73 -15.62 -23.71
CA THR A 106 -11.30 -14.64 -22.77
C THR A 106 -10.15 -13.86 -22.13
N THR A 107 -10.46 -12.79 -21.39
CA THR A 107 -9.43 -11.98 -20.77
C THR A 107 -9.70 -11.72 -19.29
N PHE A 108 -8.64 -11.36 -18.57
CA PHE A 108 -8.70 -10.80 -17.22
C PHE A 108 -7.62 -9.74 -17.09
N ASN A 109 -7.78 -8.84 -16.12
CA ASN A 109 -6.83 -7.78 -15.84
C ASN A 109 -6.01 -8.12 -14.59
N VAL A 110 -4.74 -7.73 -14.61
CA VAL A 110 -3.88 -7.70 -13.43
C VAL A 110 -3.53 -6.24 -13.16
N VAL A 111 -3.64 -5.83 -11.90
CA VAL A 111 -3.27 -4.50 -11.44
C VAL A 111 -2.12 -4.60 -10.46
N LEU A 112 -1.14 -3.73 -10.68
CA LEU A 112 -0.01 -3.51 -9.82
C LEU A 112 -0.17 -2.16 -9.10
N LEU A 113 -0.14 -2.19 -7.77
CA LEU A 113 -0.02 -1.02 -6.91
C LEU A 113 1.11 -1.26 -5.91
N GLY A 114 2.31 -0.81 -6.25
CA GLY A 114 3.48 -0.99 -5.39
C GLY A 114 3.37 -0.22 -4.08
N ARG A 115 3.79 -0.85 -2.98
CA ARG A 115 3.88 -0.26 -1.63
C ARG A 115 5.30 -0.03 -1.14
N GLU A 116 6.26 -0.75 -1.70
CA GLU A 116 7.68 -0.59 -1.38
C GLU A 116 8.48 -0.53 -2.68
N GLU A 117 9.62 0.16 -2.65
CA GLU A 117 10.54 0.21 -3.78
C GLU A 117 11.30 -1.12 -3.92
N GLY A 118 11.62 -1.49 -5.16
CA GLY A 118 12.35 -2.70 -5.48
C GLY A 118 11.58 -3.68 -6.37
N GLU A 119 12.21 -4.83 -6.61
CA GLU A 119 11.66 -5.88 -7.46
C GLU A 119 10.58 -6.66 -6.71
N ILE A 120 9.44 -6.85 -7.36
CA ILE A 120 8.31 -7.60 -6.84
C ILE A 120 7.92 -8.69 -7.84
N GLU A 121 7.77 -9.91 -7.35
CA GLU A 121 7.43 -11.07 -8.16
C GLU A 121 6.51 -12.00 -7.38
N THR A 122 5.44 -12.47 -8.03
CA THR A 122 4.56 -13.49 -7.47
C THR A 122 3.94 -14.34 -8.58
N ASN A 123 3.10 -15.29 -8.18
CA ASN A 123 2.37 -16.14 -9.11
C ASN A 123 0.88 -16.09 -8.79
N LEU A 124 0.09 -15.82 -9.83
CA LEU A 124 -1.34 -16.05 -9.83
C LEU A 124 -1.61 -17.51 -10.19
N TYR A 125 -2.63 -18.09 -9.57
CA TYR A 125 -3.05 -19.47 -9.80
C TYR A 125 -4.46 -19.44 -10.42
N ILE A 126 -4.53 -19.85 -11.69
CA ILE A 126 -5.74 -19.86 -12.51
C ILE A 126 -6.36 -21.25 -12.39
N HIS A 127 -7.49 -21.35 -11.69
CA HIS A 127 -8.20 -22.61 -11.47
C HIS A 127 -9.18 -22.86 -12.62
N THR A 128 -9.06 -24.02 -13.26
CA THR A 128 -9.86 -24.39 -14.43
C THR A 128 -10.33 -25.84 -14.35
N SER A 129 -11.20 -26.26 -15.27
CA SER A 129 -11.60 -27.67 -15.44
C SER A 129 -10.44 -28.60 -15.81
N GLU A 130 -9.36 -28.08 -16.38
CA GLU A 130 -8.16 -28.85 -16.79
C GLU A 130 -7.04 -28.78 -15.74
N GLY A 131 -7.30 -28.18 -14.57
CA GLY A 131 -6.36 -28.04 -13.47
C GLY A 131 -5.97 -26.59 -13.17
N ILE A 132 -4.86 -26.43 -12.46
CA ILE A 132 -4.38 -25.14 -11.95
C ILE A 132 -3.17 -24.69 -12.77
N PHE A 133 -3.29 -23.54 -13.45
CA PHE A 133 -2.18 -22.93 -14.17
C PHE A 133 -1.48 -21.87 -13.32
N LYS A 134 -0.15 -21.93 -13.29
CA LYS A 134 0.69 -20.97 -12.59
C LYS A 134 1.07 -19.84 -13.56
N PHE A 135 0.59 -18.63 -13.31
CA PHE A 135 0.85 -17.45 -14.12
C PHE A 135 1.75 -16.47 -13.38
N LYS A 136 2.98 -16.29 -13.87
CA LYS A 136 3.99 -15.44 -13.22
C LYS A 136 3.73 -13.97 -13.54
N VAL A 137 3.80 -13.13 -12.50
CA VAL A 137 3.68 -11.67 -12.61
C VAL A 137 4.83 -11.01 -11.87
N ARG A 138 5.43 -9.98 -12.46
CA ARG A 138 6.52 -9.21 -11.85
C ARG A 138 6.50 -7.73 -12.22
N GLY A 139 7.28 -6.93 -11.50
CA GLY A 139 7.56 -5.54 -11.81
C GLY A 139 8.69 -4.98 -10.95
N MET A 140 9.13 -3.77 -11.27
CA MET A 140 10.10 -3.00 -10.49
C MET A 140 9.44 -1.71 -10.04
N ILE A 141 9.36 -1.48 -8.73
CA ILE A 141 8.81 -0.26 -8.17
C ILE A 141 9.93 0.74 -7.90
N VAL A 142 9.79 1.95 -8.43
CA VAL A 142 10.74 3.05 -8.26
C VAL A 142 10.09 4.24 -7.56
N GLU A 143 10.92 5.13 -7.01
CA GLU A 143 10.46 6.34 -6.33
C GLU A 143 9.51 7.17 -7.22
N ASN A 144 8.41 7.62 -6.62
CA ASN A 144 7.44 8.48 -7.29
C ASN A 144 7.90 9.95 -7.26
N PRO A 145 7.90 10.70 -8.39
CA PRO A 145 8.22 12.14 -8.42
C PRO A 145 7.40 13.00 -7.45
N TYR A 146 6.16 12.60 -7.16
CA TYR A 146 5.29 13.26 -6.19
C TYR A 146 5.60 12.89 -4.73
N ARG A 147 6.58 11.99 -4.50
CA ARG A 147 7.03 11.46 -3.21
C ARG A 147 5.90 10.96 -2.31
N VAL A 148 4.86 10.43 -2.95
CA VAL A 148 3.73 9.82 -2.27
C VAL A 148 4.20 8.50 -1.67
N ARG A 149 3.90 8.27 -0.40
CA ARG A 149 4.26 7.05 0.33
C ARG A 149 3.03 6.42 0.96
N PRO A 150 2.97 5.08 1.05
CA PRO A 150 1.96 4.43 1.86
C PRO A 150 2.17 4.73 3.34
N VAL A 151 1.08 4.65 4.09
CA VAL A 151 1.07 4.77 5.54
C VAL A 151 0.88 3.38 6.11
N LEU A 152 1.97 2.76 6.56
CA LEU A 152 1.96 1.39 7.12
C LEU A 152 2.38 1.45 8.58
N SER A 153 1.44 1.16 9.48
CA SER A 153 1.67 1.24 10.93
C SER A 153 1.23 -0.01 11.66
N ARG A 154 1.92 -0.32 12.75
CA ARG A 154 1.49 -1.31 13.74
C ARG A 154 1.20 -0.63 15.06
N LEU A 155 -0.06 -0.61 15.44
CA LEU A 155 -0.55 0.13 16.59
C LEU A 155 -0.96 -0.81 17.73
N PRO A 156 -0.72 -0.45 19.00
CA PRO A 156 -1.31 -1.11 20.14
C PRO A 156 -2.77 -0.72 20.32
N LEU A 157 -3.55 -1.58 20.99
CA LEU A 157 -4.92 -1.26 21.37
C LEU A 157 -4.98 0.07 22.13
N ASN A 158 -6.00 0.88 21.84
CA ASN A 158 -6.24 2.24 22.35
C ASN A 158 -5.20 3.29 21.91
N ALA A 159 -4.39 3.01 20.89
CA ALA A 159 -3.56 4.04 20.27
C ALA A 159 -4.40 5.03 19.45
N SER A 160 -3.97 6.29 19.44
CA SER A 160 -4.49 7.33 18.54
C SER A 160 -3.43 7.71 17.54
N PHE A 161 -3.71 7.46 16.26
CA PHE A 161 -2.77 7.60 15.17
C PHE A 161 -3.20 8.71 14.23
N SER A 162 -2.29 9.63 13.93
CA SER A 162 -2.61 10.81 13.12
C SER A 162 -1.51 11.24 12.15
N PRO A 163 -1.15 10.37 11.19
CA PRO A 163 -0.09 10.63 10.23
C PRO A 163 -0.50 11.73 9.24
N THR A 164 0.51 12.42 8.73
CA THR A 164 0.35 13.48 7.73
C THR A 164 0.75 12.96 6.35
N ILE A 165 -0.13 13.12 5.37
CA ILE A 165 0.13 12.81 3.97
C ILE A 165 0.66 14.07 3.30
N SER A 166 1.82 13.95 2.67
CA SER A 166 2.47 15.03 1.95
C SER A 166 2.64 14.69 0.49
N ILE A 167 2.66 15.72 -0.35
CA ILE A 167 2.98 15.62 -1.78
C ILE A 167 4.13 16.57 -2.09
N HIS A 168 5.07 16.09 -2.90
CA HIS A 168 6.10 16.90 -3.54
C HIS A 168 5.63 17.37 -4.93
N ASN A 169 5.90 18.61 -5.27
CA ASN A 169 5.71 19.13 -6.62
C ASN A 169 7.04 19.08 -7.39
N PRO A 170 7.22 18.16 -8.35
CA PRO A 170 8.46 18.07 -9.13
C PRO A 170 8.57 19.10 -10.25
N TYR A 171 7.58 19.98 -10.44
CA TYR A 171 7.50 20.91 -11.56
C TYR A 171 7.86 22.34 -11.17
N SER A 172 8.22 23.14 -12.17
CA SER A 172 8.48 24.58 -12.04
C SER A 172 7.22 25.46 -11.96
N SER A 173 6.04 24.86 -12.10
CA SER A 173 4.72 25.51 -11.98
C SER A 173 3.98 25.03 -10.73
N PRO A 174 3.08 25.83 -10.15
CA PRO A 174 2.25 25.37 -9.03
C PRO A 174 1.45 24.12 -9.41
N LEU A 175 1.53 23.11 -8.54
CA LEU A 175 0.77 21.88 -8.63
C LEU A 175 -0.48 22.02 -7.79
N GLN A 176 -1.63 21.58 -8.29
CA GLN A 176 -2.87 21.65 -7.53
C GLN A 176 -3.51 20.28 -7.41
N LEU A 177 -3.86 19.91 -6.19
CA LEU A 177 -4.70 18.75 -5.92
C LEU A 177 -6.16 19.09 -6.26
N VAL A 178 -6.75 18.33 -7.18
CA VAL A 178 -8.11 18.58 -7.71
C VAL A 178 -9.12 17.60 -7.16
N GLU A 179 -8.70 16.39 -6.81
CA GLU A 179 -9.57 15.38 -6.21
C GLU A 179 -8.86 14.70 -5.05
N VAL A 180 -9.60 14.54 -3.95
CA VAL A 180 -9.24 13.69 -2.83
C VAL A 180 -10.43 12.79 -2.57
N TYR A 181 -10.20 11.49 -2.58
CA TYR A 181 -11.20 10.52 -2.17
C TYR A 181 -10.56 9.52 -1.22
N LYS A 182 -11.31 9.10 -0.20
CA LYS A 182 -10.91 8.06 0.73
C LYS A 182 -11.81 6.84 0.53
N SER A 183 -11.24 5.65 0.40
CA SER A 183 -12.03 4.42 0.47
C SER A 183 -12.77 4.35 1.81
N ASP A 184 -13.91 3.66 1.83
CA ASP A 184 -14.76 3.60 3.01
C ASP A 184 -14.00 2.97 4.19
N GLY A 185 -14.27 3.42 5.41
CA GLY A 185 -13.59 2.93 6.60
C GLY A 185 -13.60 3.90 7.79
N GLU A 186 -13.17 3.42 8.95
CA GLU A 186 -13.24 4.11 10.26
C GLU A 186 -12.34 5.35 10.39
N MET A 187 -11.48 5.63 9.41
CA MET A 187 -10.53 6.75 9.47
C MET A 187 -11.19 8.06 9.02
N SER A 188 -10.91 9.18 9.68
CA SER A 188 -11.31 10.50 9.17
C SER A 188 -10.13 11.20 8.49
N LEU A 189 -10.45 12.09 7.54
CA LEU A 189 -9.49 12.98 6.90
C LEU A 189 -9.73 14.41 7.36
N GLU A 190 -8.64 15.11 7.65
CA GLU A 190 -8.65 16.51 8.05
C GLU A 190 -7.56 17.28 7.32
N LEU A 191 -7.70 18.61 7.25
CA LEU A 191 -6.59 19.45 6.81
C LEU A 191 -5.52 19.52 7.91
N PRO A 192 -4.22 19.50 7.58
CA PRO A 192 -3.13 19.56 8.56
C PRO A 192 -3.14 20.79 9.49
N GLY A 193 -3.89 21.85 9.14
CA GLY A 193 -4.08 23.07 9.93
C GLY A 193 -5.42 23.18 10.69
N GLY A 194 -6.22 22.11 10.75
CA GLY A 194 -7.47 22.08 11.53
C GLY A 194 -8.66 22.79 10.88
N GLY A 195 -8.63 23.01 9.56
CA GLY A 195 -9.79 23.49 8.81
C GLY A 195 -10.68 22.35 8.33
N ASP A 196 -11.98 22.63 8.21
CA ASP A 196 -12.96 21.67 7.73
C ASP A 196 -12.84 21.42 6.21
N LEU A 197 -13.21 20.22 5.79
CA LEU A 197 -13.42 19.88 4.38
C LEU A 197 -14.89 20.22 4.01
N PRO A 198 -15.15 20.86 2.85
CA PRO A 198 -14.23 21.15 1.75
C PRO A 198 -13.38 22.41 1.98
N ALA A 199 -12.09 22.32 1.64
CA ALA A 199 -11.13 23.42 1.77
C ALA A 199 -11.09 24.32 0.52
N PRO A 200 -10.73 25.62 0.67
CA PRO A 200 -10.52 26.51 -0.48
C PRO A 200 -9.37 26.03 -1.37
N ARG A 201 -9.42 26.43 -2.65
CA ARG A 201 -8.45 26.03 -3.70
C ARG A 201 -6.99 26.24 -3.30
N SER A 202 -6.68 27.33 -2.60
CA SER A 202 -5.34 27.67 -2.13
C SER A 202 -4.77 26.66 -1.12
N SER A 203 -5.62 25.98 -0.35
CA SER A 203 -5.19 24.92 0.57
C SER A 203 -4.62 23.71 -0.18
N TRP A 204 -4.99 23.53 -1.44
CA TRP A 204 -4.60 22.40 -2.29
C TRP A 204 -3.48 22.72 -3.29
N GLU A 205 -2.99 23.96 -3.29
CA GLU A 205 -1.87 24.39 -4.14
C GLU A 205 -0.51 24.10 -3.47
N ILE A 206 0.41 23.56 -4.24
CA ILE A 206 1.76 23.18 -3.83
C ILE A 206 2.74 23.97 -4.70
N ALA A 207 3.61 24.75 -4.06
CA ALA A 207 4.55 25.61 -4.78
C ALA A 207 5.56 24.77 -5.60
N PRO A 208 6.14 25.34 -6.67
CA PRO A 208 7.17 24.68 -7.46
C PRO A 208 8.29 24.06 -6.63
N PHE A 209 8.73 22.85 -6.97
CA PHE A 209 9.85 22.14 -6.34
C PHE A 209 9.77 22.02 -4.81
N SER A 210 8.56 22.06 -4.25
CA SER A 210 8.34 22.06 -2.81
C SER A 210 7.44 20.90 -2.39
N SER A 211 7.59 20.48 -1.13
CA SER A 211 6.70 19.50 -0.50
C SER A 211 5.72 20.19 0.42
N LYS A 212 4.46 19.77 0.39
CA LYS A 212 3.40 20.30 1.25
C LYS A 212 2.61 19.17 1.91
N PRO A 213 2.38 19.21 3.23
CA PRO A 213 1.40 18.36 3.88
C PRO A 213 0.00 18.75 3.42
N ILE A 214 -0.75 17.81 2.83
CA ILE A 214 -2.06 18.06 2.25
C ILE A 214 -3.21 17.54 3.10
N LEU A 215 -3.00 16.43 3.81
CA LEU A 215 -4.04 15.75 4.57
C LEU A 215 -3.45 15.20 5.87
N ARG A 216 -4.27 15.17 6.91
CA ARG A 216 -4.01 14.47 8.15
C ARG A 216 -5.05 13.37 8.28
N VAL A 217 -4.60 12.14 8.48
CA VAL A 217 -5.49 11.02 8.79
C VAL A 217 -5.75 11.01 10.29
N ARG A 218 -6.93 10.61 10.75
CA ARG A 218 -7.14 10.20 12.14
C ARG A 218 -7.69 8.80 12.21
N TYR A 219 -7.09 8.01 13.09
CA TYR A 219 -7.53 6.67 13.40
C TYR A 219 -7.36 6.38 14.89
N ASN A 220 -8.37 5.73 15.49
CA ASN A 220 -8.31 5.28 16.88
C ASN A 220 -8.42 3.75 16.89
N ALA A 221 -7.39 3.08 17.41
CA ALA A 221 -7.29 1.62 17.43
C ALA A 221 -8.12 1.01 18.57
N VAL A 222 -9.45 1.13 18.49
CA VAL A 222 -10.39 0.69 19.55
C VAL A 222 -10.67 -0.81 19.50
N GLU A 223 -10.49 -1.45 18.35
CA GLU A 223 -10.68 -2.88 18.14
C GLU A 223 -9.39 -3.53 17.63
N THR A 224 -9.18 -4.81 17.97
CA THR A 224 -8.07 -5.61 17.44
C THR A 224 -8.43 -6.14 16.05
N LYS A 225 -8.62 -5.21 15.10
CA LYS A 225 -8.94 -5.49 13.70
C LYS A 225 -7.88 -4.80 12.83
N ASN A 226 -7.30 -5.56 11.89
CA ASN A 226 -6.44 -4.94 10.87
C ASN A 226 -7.32 -4.17 9.91
N HIS A 227 -6.89 -2.96 9.55
CA HIS A 227 -7.60 -2.10 8.61
C HIS A 227 -6.70 -1.81 7.42
N THR A 228 -7.28 -1.87 6.22
CA THR A 228 -6.63 -1.39 5.01
C THR A 228 -7.58 -0.41 4.34
N SER A 229 -7.09 0.75 3.95
CA SER A 229 -7.86 1.74 3.20
C SER A 229 -6.95 2.43 2.19
N TYR A 230 -7.53 3.21 1.29
CA TYR A 230 -6.81 3.86 0.21
C TYR A 230 -7.27 5.28 0.05
N ILE A 231 -6.33 6.21 -0.10
CA ILE A 231 -6.63 7.59 -0.46
C ILE A 231 -6.21 7.81 -1.89
N ARG A 232 -7.15 8.22 -2.71
CA ARG A 232 -6.92 8.61 -4.10
C ARG A 232 -6.75 10.12 -4.18
N LEU A 233 -5.74 10.51 -4.92
CA LEU A 233 -5.30 11.88 -5.10
C LEU A 233 -5.17 12.11 -6.61
N LYS A 234 -5.77 13.18 -7.12
CA LYS A 234 -5.61 13.61 -8.52
C LYS A 234 -5.06 15.01 -8.57
N VAL A 235 -4.07 15.22 -9.42
CA VAL A 235 -3.45 16.53 -9.64
C VAL A 235 -3.91 17.15 -10.96
N ASN A 236 -3.79 18.45 -11.10
CA ASN A 236 -4.28 19.19 -12.26
C ASN A 236 -3.45 19.03 -13.54
N ASN A 237 -2.20 18.60 -13.43
CA ASN A 237 -1.24 18.59 -14.52
C ASN A 237 -0.90 17.19 -15.05
N SER A 238 -1.55 16.15 -14.51
CA SER A 238 -1.39 14.77 -14.94
C SER A 238 -2.74 14.06 -14.90
N ASP A 239 -2.96 13.14 -15.84
CA ASP A 239 -4.09 12.21 -15.80
C ASP A 239 -3.82 11.01 -14.87
N GLU A 240 -2.60 10.88 -14.37
CA GLU A 240 -2.23 9.84 -13.41
C GLU A 240 -2.98 10.01 -12.10
N VAL A 241 -3.42 8.87 -11.58
CA VAL A 241 -4.09 8.77 -10.30
C VAL A 241 -3.06 8.32 -9.27
N LEU A 242 -2.86 9.15 -8.26
CA LEU A 242 -2.03 8.79 -7.11
C LEU A 242 -2.91 8.07 -6.08
N VAL A 243 -2.38 7.00 -5.52
CA VAL A 243 -3.03 6.18 -4.50
C VAL A 243 -2.06 6.04 -3.32
N VAL A 244 -2.53 6.43 -2.14
CA VAL A 244 -1.86 6.21 -0.85
C VAL A 244 -2.54 5.04 -0.15
N PRO A 245 -1.93 3.85 -0.13
CA PRO A 245 -2.35 2.76 0.72
C PRO A 245 -2.16 3.15 2.20
N ILE A 246 -3.17 2.89 3.01
CA ILE A 246 -3.08 2.94 4.47
C ILE A 246 -3.30 1.53 4.99
N GLY A 247 -2.29 0.97 5.64
CA GLY A 247 -2.33 -0.34 6.28
C GLY A 247 -2.08 -0.19 7.77
N ILE A 248 -3.06 -0.55 8.59
CA ILE A 248 -2.91 -0.53 10.05
C ILE A 248 -3.13 -1.92 10.60
N GLU A 249 -2.14 -2.40 11.35
CA GLU A 249 -2.26 -3.62 12.15
C GLU A 249 -2.43 -3.26 13.61
N VAL A 250 -3.57 -3.65 14.21
CA VAL A 250 -3.83 -3.41 15.63
C VAL A 250 -3.46 -4.65 16.43
N SER A 251 -2.51 -4.49 17.34
CA SER A 251 -2.13 -5.51 18.31
C SER A 251 -3.06 -5.47 19.54
N PRO A 252 -3.36 -6.63 20.14
CA PRO A 252 -4.33 -6.71 21.24
C PRO A 252 -3.84 -6.10 22.55
N GLN A 253 -2.53 -5.84 22.67
CA GLN A 253 -1.92 -5.35 23.89
C GLN A 253 -1.65 -3.84 23.80
N PRO A 254 -2.14 -3.04 24.75
CA PRO A 254 -1.75 -1.63 24.89
C PRO A 254 -0.24 -1.48 25.14
N GLY A 255 0.36 -0.43 24.60
CA GLY A 255 1.82 -0.29 24.64
C GLY A 255 2.34 1.04 24.09
N LEU A 256 3.64 1.06 23.82
CA LEU A 256 4.31 2.20 23.19
C LEU A 256 4.11 2.17 21.68
N TYR A 257 3.92 3.35 21.09
CA TYR A 257 3.81 3.51 19.65
C TYR A 257 4.33 4.89 19.22
N PRO A 258 4.87 5.03 18.00
CA PRO A 258 5.30 6.32 17.49
C PRO A 258 4.11 7.17 17.05
N GLU A 259 4.32 8.49 16.92
CA GLU A 259 3.34 9.36 16.27
C GLU A 259 3.38 9.25 14.74
N GLU A 260 4.59 9.14 14.18
CA GLU A 260 4.85 8.94 12.76
C GLU A 260 5.72 7.68 12.57
N ASP A 261 5.38 6.83 11.60
CA ASP A 261 6.10 5.57 11.37
C ASP A 261 7.47 5.76 10.71
N ILE A 262 7.68 6.93 10.08
CA ILE A 262 8.89 7.26 9.33
C ILE A 262 9.42 8.58 9.87
N ILE A 263 10.73 8.59 10.17
CA ILE A 263 11.46 9.81 10.51
C ILE A 263 12.31 10.18 9.30
N ASP A 264 11.99 11.31 8.66
CA ASP A 264 12.82 11.88 7.60
C ASP A 264 14.00 12.64 8.22
N LEU A 265 15.21 12.15 7.99
CA LEU A 265 16.45 12.79 8.45
C LEU A 265 16.96 13.85 7.47
N GLY A 266 16.28 14.03 6.33
CA GLY A 266 16.66 14.93 5.25
C GLY A 266 17.81 14.41 4.41
N VAL A 267 18.30 15.28 3.53
CA VAL A 267 19.52 15.03 2.74
C VAL A 267 20.69 15.68 3.48
N GLY A 268 21.76 14.92 3.69
CA GLY A 268 22.99 15.41 4.30
C GLY A 268 24.21 15.06 3.46
N GLY A 269 25.05 16.04 3.18
CA GLY A 269 26.37 15.88 2.58
C GLY A 269 27.47 15.75 3.64
N SER A 270 28.64 15.26 3.24
CA SER A 270 29.81 15.09 4.13
C SER A 270 30.34 16.39 4.76
N LEU A 271 29.97 17.53 4.17
CA LEU A 271 30.30 18.87 4.67
C LEU A 271 29.19 19.48 5.53
N ASP A 272 28.01 18.87 5.57
CA ASP A 272 26.86 19.37 6.33
C ASP A 272 27.00 19.03 7.82
N PRO A 273 26.46 19.87 8.71
CA PRO A 273 26.41 19.54 10.14
C PRO A 273 25.51 18.32 10.38
N ASN A 274 25.79 17.58 11.45
CA ASN A 274 24.97 16.43 11.84
C ASN A 274 23.50 16.85 12.07
N THR A 275 22.58 16.14 11.44
CA THR A 275 21.14 16.38 11.63
C THR A 275 20.70 15.77 12.96
N LYS A 276 20.06 16.57 13.81
CA LYS A 276 19.47 16.10 15.07
C LYS A 276 17.95 16.07 14.97
N VAL A 277 17.36 14.90 15.22
CA VAL A 277 15.92 14.70 15.20
C VAL A 277 15.45 14.13 16.54
N LYS A 278 14.36 14.68 17.07
CA LYS A 278 13.77 14.21 18.32
C LYS A 278 12.85 13.04 18.06
N LEU A 279 13.02 11.97 18.83
CA LEU A 279 12.12 10.82 18.83
C LEU A 279 11.03 11.02 19.87
N TYR A 280 9.78 10.89 19.44
CA TYR A 280 8.61 10.97 20.30
C TYR A 280 7.83 9.67 20.28
N LEU A 281 7.34 9.26 21.44
CA LEU A 281 6.49 8.08 21.60
C LEU A 281 5.23 8.42 22.40
N LYS A 282 4.16 7.69 22.14
CA LYS A 282 2.92 7.68 22.92
C LYS A 282 2.79 6.33 23.62
N ASN A 283 2.01 6.29 24.69
CA ASN A 283 1.73 5.11 25.50
C ASN A 283 0.21 4.94 25.64
N SER A 284 -0.35 3.90 25.04
CA SER A 284 -1.77 3.56 25.18
C SER A 284 -2.07 2.69 26.41
N ASN A 285 -1.04 2.32 27.16
CA ASN A 285 -1.17 1.51 28.36
C ASN A 285 -1.60 2.36 29.57
N LYS A 286 -2.42 1.76 30.44
CA LYS A 286 -2.86 2.36 31.72
C LYS A 286 -1.74 2.50 32.75
N LYS A 287 -0.57 1.90 32.48
CA LYS A 287 0.63 2.00 33.31
C LYS A 287 1.75 2.71 32.55
N ALA A 288 2.58 3.43 33.30
CA ALA A 288 3.81 3.99 32.75
C ALA A 288 4.75 2.87 32.27
N ILE A 289 5.37 3.06 31.11
CA ILE A 289 6.31 2.10 30.54
C ILE A 289 7.72 2.69 30.64
N LYS A 290 8.64 1.94 31.26
CA LYS A 290 10.05 2.31 31.35
C LYS A 290 10.78 1.81 30.10
N ILE A 291 11.39 2.72 29.35
CA ILE A 291 12.29 2.40 28.26
C ILE A 291 13.69 2.23 28.86
N LEU A 292 14.32 1.09 28.58
CA LEU A 292 15.64 0.76 29.11
C LEU A 292 16.76 1.01 28.10
N GLY A 293 16.44 1.02 26.81
CA GLY A 293 17.37 1.27 25.72
C GLY A 293 16.65 1.38 24.39
N ILE A 294 17.28 2.05 23.44
CA ILE A 294 16.82 2.20 22.06
C ILE A 294 18.00 1.83 21.17
N VAL A 295 17.80 0.88 20.26
CA VAL A 295 18.87 0.34 19.41
C VAL A 295 18.41 0.40 17.95
N PRO A 296 19.19 1.03 17.05
CA PRO A 296 18.89 1.01 15.63
C PRO A 296 19.16 -0.38 15.04
N VAL A 297 18.26 -0.84 14.17
CA VAL A 297 18.38 -2.11 13.46
C VAL A 297 18.18 -1.85 11.95
N PRO A 298 19.18 -2.14 11.10
CA PRO A 298 20.52 -2.65 11.45
C PRO A 298 21.33 -1.63 12.24
N THR A 299 22.27 -2.12 13.05
CA THR A 299 23.20 -1.26 13.79
C THR A 299 24.12 -0.55 12.81
N THR A 300 24.33 0.75 13.00
CA THR A 300 25.07 1.59 12.06
C THR A 300 25.89 2.65 12.79
N GLU A 301 27.01 3.06 12.21
CA GLU A 301 27.88 4.12 12.74
C GLU A 301 27.37 5.52 12.36
N VAL A 302 26.52 5.63 11.33
CA VAL A 302 25.99 6.92 10.86
C VAL A 302 24.80 7.43 11.67
N LEU A 303 24.20 6.60 12.54
CA LEU A 303 23.07 7.01 13.39
C LEU A 303 23.41 6.74 14.85
N THR A 304 23.55 7.81 15.62
CA THR A 304 23.72 7.72 17.07
C THR A 304 22.43 8.09 17.79
N VAL A 305 22.13 7.37 18.88
CA VAL A 305 20.92 7.57 19.69
C VAL A 305 21.35 8.09 21.05
N ASP A 306 21.03 9.35 21.32
CA ASP A 306 21.21 9.98 22.62
C ASP A 306 19.96 9.70 23.48
N PHE A 307 20.12 8.82 24.46
CA PHE A 307 19.01 8.27 25.24
C PHE A 307 19.43 7.98 26.68
N ASP A 308 18.62 8.49 27.62
CA ASP A 308 18.66 8.13 29.03
C ASP A 308 17.40 7.33 29.42
N PRO A 309 17.50 6.28 30.27
CA PRO A 309 16.36 5.49 30.69
C PRO A 309 15.21 6.33 31.26
N ILE A 310 14.08 6.34 30.55
CA ILE A 310 12.94 7.21 30.85
C ILE A 310 11.64 6.42 31.02
N LYS A 311 10.70 6.97 31.79
CA LYS A 311 9.35 6.41 31.94
C LYS A 311 8.37 7.26 31.13
N VAL A 312 7.74 6.66 30.14
CA VAL A 312 6.64 7.30 29.41
C VAL A 312 5.37 7.18 30.26
N PRO A 313 4.69 8.28 30.60
CA PRO A 313 3.45 8.26 31.37
C PRO A 313 2.37 7.36 30.74
N PRO A 314 1.35 6.90 31.48
CA PRO A 314 0.22 6.18 30.91
C PRO A 314 -0.69 7.09 30.08
N ASP A 315 -1.46 6.51 29.16
CA ASP A 315 -2.53 7.18 28.39
C ASP A 315 -2.12 8.53 27.76
N THR A 316 -0.92 8.61 27.17
CA THR A 316 -0.43 9.87 26.60
C THR A 316 -1.11 10.14 25.25
N ALA A 317 -1.99 11.15 25.22
CA ALA A 317 -2.55 11.66 23.97
C ALA A 317 -1.51 12.48 23.16
N GLU A 318 -0.70 13.26 23.87
CA GLU A 318 0.40 14.04 23.28
C GLU A 318 1.70 13.21 23.20
N PRO A 319 2.52 13.43 22.17
CA PRO A 319 3.80 12.74 22.00
C PRO A 319 4.78 13.10 23.11
N PHE A 320 5.40 12.09 23.73
CA PHE A 320 6.40 12.26 24.77
C PHE A 320 7.81 12.13 24.17
N HIS A 321 8.67 13.12 24.37
CA HIS A 321 10.06 13.08 23.89
C HIS A 321 10.84 12.00 24.66
N VAL A 322 11.44 11.05 23.95
CA VAL A 322 12.16 9.92 24.57
C VAL A 322 13.64 9.90 24.26
N ALA A 323 14.08 10.40 23.10
CA ALA A 323 15.47 10.35 22.68
C ALA A 323 15.78 11.42 21.62
N THR A 324 17.07 11.67 21.40
CA THR A 324 17.52 12.48 20.26
C THR A 324 18.39 11.62 19.34
N LEU A 325 17.94 11.47 18.10
CA LEU A 325 18.68 10.80 17.04
C LEU A 325 19.64 11.82 16.40
N THR A 326 20.89 11.43 16.20
CA THR A 326 21.86 12.24 15.47
C THR A 326 22.34 11.46 14.25
N TYR A 327 22.01 11.97 13.06
CA TYR A 327 22.52 11.48 11.80
C TYR A 327 23.88 12.13 11.51
N ASN A 328 24.91 11.32 11.44
CA ASN A 328 26.27 11.75 11.13
C ASN A 328 26.49 11.62 9.62
N CYS A 329 26.60 12.76 8.94
CA CYS A 329 26.79 12.81 7.50
C CYS A 329 28.26 12.58 7.08
N LYS A 330 29.19 12.40 8.03
CA LYS A 330 30.63 12.27 7.80
C LYS A 330 31.12 10.85 7.59
#